data_AF-A0AAU2YLY0-F1
#
_entry.id   AF-A0AAU2YLY0-F1
#
_cell.length_a   1.000
_cell.length_b   1.000
_cell.length_c   1.000
_cell.angle_alpha   90.00
_cell.angle_beta   90.00
_cell.angle_gamma   90.00
#
_symmetry.space_group_name_H-M   'P 1'
#
loop_
_entity.id
_entity.type
_entity.pdbx_description
1 polymer ?
#
loop_
_entity_poly.entity_id
_entity_poly.type
_entity_poly.pdbx_seq_one_letter_code
_entity_poly.pdbx_strand_id
1 'polypeptide(L)'
;MSDDRRQVATVADLPVPLAKLLWRQHTVYRERDGTVVIRGEDAGRWISLASHGRGRVRVRAGRILDGGTTAPARAETTVPLDGDIARLAACCRGLLAETAGARAAGTPQPSPPTAARPPKGPRKAGRRRGATVLVCAAAVVVGLIAASMFG
;
A
#
# COMPACT_ATOMS: atom_id res chain seq x y z
N MET A 1 -26.95 27.82 18.81
CA MET A 1 -27.49 26.58 18.20
C MET A 1 -26.55 26.21 17.07
N SER A 2 -25.41 25.61 17.41
CA SER A 2 -24.31 25.35 16.47
C SER A 2 -24.16 23.84 16.33
N ASP A 3 -24.81 23.28 15.31
CA ASP A 3 -24.57 21.91 14.86
C ASP A 3 -23.24 21.93 14.06
N ASP A 4 -22.12 22.07 14.77
CA ASP A 4 -20.78 21.81 14.23
C ASP A 4 -20.62 20.29 14.13
N ARG A 5 -21.43 19.65 13.29
CA ARG A 5 -21.10 18.32 12.79
C ARG A 5 -19.86 18.52 11.96
N ARG A 6 -18.69 18.33 12.57
CA ARG A 6 -17.45 18.01 11.85
C ARG A 6 -17.83 17.01 10.78
N GLN A 7 -17.88 17.45 9.52
CA GLN A 7 -18.03 16.54 8.40
C GLN A 7 -16.85 15.60 8.47
N VAL A 8 -17.11 14.35 8.85
CA VAL A 8 -16.09 13.31 8.83
C VAL A 8 -15.79 13.07 7.36
N ALA A 9 -14.64 13.56 6.90
CA ALA A 9 -14.20 13.39 5.53
C ALA A 9 -14.27 11.90 5.17
N THR A 10 -14.93 11.56 4.07
CA THR A 10 -15.01 10.17 3.62
C THR A 10 -13.88 9.86 2.65
N VAL A 11 -13.60 8.57 2.44
CA VAL A 11 -12.67 8.13 1.40
C VAL A 11 -13.09 8.59 0.00
N ALA A 12 -14.34 9.00 -0.20
CA ALA A 12 -14.81 9.55 -1.48
C ALA A 12 -14.33 10.99 -1.73
N ASP A 13 -14.15 11.80 -0.69
CA ASP A 13 -13.90 13.25 -0.80
C ASP A 13 -12.41 13.62 -0.89
N LEU A 14 -11.56 12.75 -0.36
CA LEU A 14 -10.12 12.94 -0.21
C LEU A 14 -9.22 12.60 -1.42
N PRO A 15 -9.59 11.72 -2.37
CA PRO A 15 -8.65 11.21 -3.37
C PRO A 15 -8.03 12.29 -4.26
N VAL A 16 -8.83 13.24 -4.76
CA VAL A 16 -8.34 14.26 -5.70
C VAL A 16 -7.41 15.27 -4.99
N PRO A 17 -7.78 15.86 -3.84
CA PRO A 17 -6.85 16.72 -3.12
C PRO A 17 -5.59 15.98 -2.66
N LEU A 18 -5.70 14.71 -2.27
CA LEU A 18 -4.55 13.88 -1.90
C LEU A 18 -3.62 13.64 -3.09
N ALA A 19 -4.18 13.31 -4.26
CA ALA A 19 -3.41 13.06 -5.48
C ALA A 19 -2.56 14.28 -5.88
N LYS A 20 -3.12 15.49 -5.78
CA LYS A 20 -2.41 16.76 -6.03
C LYS A 20 -1.23 16.98 -5.08
N LEU A 21 -1.29 16.47 -3.84
CA LEU A 21 -0.19 16.56 -2.87
C LEU A 21 0.90 15.50 -3.10
N LEU A 22 0.58 14.41 -3.81
CA LEU A 22 1.50 13.30 -4.06
C LEU A 22 2.22 13.44 -5.40
N TRP A 23 1.50 13.81 -6.46
CA TRP A 23 2.01 13.80 -7.83
C TRP A 23 1.51 14.98 -8.67
N ARG A 24 2.38 15.44 -9.58
CA ARG A 24 2.04 16.46 -10.58
C ARG A 24 1.03 15.94 -11.60
N GLN A 25 1.28 14.77 -12.18
CA GLN A 25 0.35 14.07 -13.06
C GLN A 25 -0.21 12.85 -12.34
N HIS A 26 -1.53 12.71 -12.35
CA HIS A 26 -2.21 11.61 -11.69
C HIS A 26 -3.52 11.25 -12.37
N THR A 27 -3.90 9.99 -12.26
CA THR A 27 -5.26 9.53 -12.54
C THR A 27 -5.88 8.97 -11.27
N VAL A 28 -7.18 9.20 -11.10
CA VAL A 28 -7.95 8.69 -9.96
C VAL A 28 -9.12 7.89 -10.52
N TYR A 29 -9.30 6.67 -10.04
CA TYR A 29 -10.47 5.86 -10.38
C TYR A 29 -10.97 5.11 -9.15
N ARG A 30 -12.25 4.73 -9.19
CA ARG A 30 -12.91 3.97 -8.14
C ARG A 30 -13.24 2.57 -8.65
N GLU A 31 -12.89 1.58 -7.85
CA GLU A 31 -13.23 0.18 -8.06
C GLU A 31 -14.66 -0.11 -7.55
N ARG A 32 -15.20 -1.27 -7.95
CA ARG A 32 -16.58 -1.67 -7.62
C ARG A 32 -16.78 -1.92 -6.12
N ASP A 33 -15.72 -2.26 -5.40
CA ASP A 33 -15.71 -2.47 -3.95
C ASP A 33 -15.63 -1.15 -3.15
N GLY A 34 -15.57 0.00 -3.84
CA GLY A 34 -15.43 1.32 -3.24
C GLY A 34 -13.99 1.70 -2.90
N THR A 35 -13.01 0.86 -3.23
CA THR A 35 -11.59 1.22 -3.19
C THR A 35 -11.33 2.32 -4.22
N VAL A 36 -10.62 3.37 -3.81
CA VAL A 36 -10.16 4.41 -4.73
C VAL A 36 -8.69 4.21 -5.00
N VAL A 37 -8.29 4.20 -6.26
CA VAL A 37 -6.90 4.08 -6.69
C VAL A 37 -6.44 5.39 -7.31
N ILE A 38 -5.26 5.82 -6.90
CA ILE A 38 -4.55 6.98 -7.43
C ILE A 38 -3.27 6.45 -8.09
N ARG A 39 -3.11 6.72 -9.38
CA ARG A 39 -1.90 6.38 -10.13
C ARG A 39 -1.10 7.64 -10.43
N GLY A 40 0.19 7.62 -10.13
CA GLY A 40 1.15 8.61 -10.59
C GLY A 40 1.95 8.01 -11.73
N GLU A 41 1.52 8.24 -12.97
CA GLU A 41 2.13 7.65 -14.17
C GLU A 41 3.62 8.04 -14.28
N ASP A 42 3.94 9.33 -14.12
CA ASP A 42 5.33 9.84 -14.12
C ASP A 42 6.21 9.20 -13.05
N ALA A 43 5.61 8.78 -11.93
CA ALA A 43 6.33 8.18 -10.81
C ALA A 43 6.40 6.64 -10.90
N GLY A 44 5.68 6.03 -11.85
CA GLY A 44 5.55 4.57 -11.96
C GLY A 44 5.00 3.92 -10.70
N ARG A 45 4.09 4.59 -9.98
CA ARG A 45 3.58 4.15 -8.67
C ARG A 45 2.09 4.37 -8.52
N TRP A 46 1.47 3.57 -7.66
CA TRP A 46 0.05 3.69 -7.33
C TRP A 46 -0.19 3.61 -5.83
N ILE A 47 -1.28 4.23 -5.38
CA ILE A 47 -1.82 4.16 -4.03
C ILE A 47 -3.28 3.72 -4.14
N SER A 48 -3.75 2.82 -3.28
CA SER A 48 -5.17 2.58 -3.08
C SER A 48 -5.63 2.94 -1.67
N LEU A 49 -6.87 3.41 -1.58
CA LEU A 49 -7.56 3.81 -0.37
C LEU A 49 -8.85 3.01 -0.27
N ALA A 50 -8.99 2.24 0.80
CA ALA A 50 -10.20 1.49 1.09
C ALA A 50 -10.71 1.84 2.50
N SER A 51 -12.02 1.98 2.66
CA SER A 51 -12.61 2.12 4.00
C SER A 51 -12.30 0.88 4.83
N HIS A 52 -11.86 1.07 6.07
CA HIS A 52 -11.54 -0.01 7.00
C HIS A 52 -12.34 0.10 8.30
N GLY A 53 -13.59 0.57 8.19
CA GLY A 53 -14.52 0.73 9.32
C GLY A 53 -14.08 1.75 10.36
N ARG A 54 -15.01 2.18 11.23
CA ARG A 54 -14.76 3.10 12.37
C ARG A 54 -13.90 4.33 12.03
N GLY A 55 -14.12 4.95 10.87
CA GLY A 55 -13.35 6.11 10.43
C GLY A 55 -11.86 5.82 10.22
N ARG A 56 -11.51 4.61 9.75
CA ARG A 56 -10.15 4.26 9.34
C ARG A 56 -10.09 4.01 7.85
N VAL A 57 -8.93 4.28 7.26
CA VAL A 57 -8.64 3.99 5.85
C VAL A 57 -7.44 3.04 5.78
N ARG A 58 -7.58 1.97 5.00
CA ARG A 58 -6.49 1.09 4.59
C ARG A 58 -5.83 1.71 3.35
N VAL A 59 -4.54 1.94 3.43
CA VAL A 59 -3.72 2.52 2.38
C VAL A 59 -2.76 1.46 1.89
N ARG A 60 -2.76 1.18 0.59
CA ARG A 60 -1.83 0.24 -0.05
C ARG A 60 -1.03 0.98 -1.11
N ALA A 61 0.25 0.63 -1.25
CA ALA A 61 1.13 1.23 -2.23
C ALA A 61 1.82 0.16 -3.08
N GLY A 62 1.97 0.45 -4.36
CA GLY A 62 2.65 -0.44 -5.30
C GLY A 62 3.26 0.29 -6.47
N ARG A 63 3.78 -0.50 -7.41
CA ARG A 63 4.41 -0.01 -8.64
C ARG A 63 3.49 -0.19 -9.82
N ILE A 64 3.63 0.70 -10.79
CA ILE A 64 3.13 0.52 -12.14
C ILE A 64 4.27 -0.11 -12.93
N LEU A 65 3.97 -1.22 -13.61
CA LEU A 65 4.90 -1.92 -14.47
C LEU A 65 4.89 -1.31 -15.87
N ASP A 66 5.91 -1.64 -16.64
CA ASP A 66 5.96 -1.31 -18.06
C ASP A 66 4.71 -1.89 -18.76
N GLY A 67 4.05 -1.06 -19.57
CA GLY A 67 2.74 -1.38 -20.15
C GLY A 67 1.53 -0.97 -19.31
N GLY A 68 1.73 -0.30 -18.18
CA GLY A 68 0.64 0.32 -17.39
C GLY A 68 -0.08 -0.63 -16.44
N THR A 69 0.42 -1.87 -16.27
CA THR A 69 -0.12 -2.86 -15.34
C THR A 69 0.24 -2.51 -13.90
N THR A 70 -0.73 -2.50 -12.99
CA THR A 70 -0.47 -2.30 -11.55
C THR A 70 0.05 -3.59 -10.92
N ALA A 71 1.28 -3.56 -10.41
CA ALA A 71 1.83 -4.67 -9.63
C ALA A 71 1.10 -4.80 -8.28
N PRO A 72 1.12 -5.99 -7.65
CA PRO A 72 0.61 -6.17 -6.28
C PRO A 72 1.22 -5.18 -5.29
N ALA A 73 0.44 -4.82 -4.27
CA ALA A 73 0.90 -3.93 -3.21
C ALA A 73 2.16 -4.48 -2.54
N ARG A 74 3.15 -3.61 -2.32
CA ARG A 74 4.40 -3.93 -1.62
C ARG A 74 4.42 -3.41 -0.19
N ALA A 75 3.67 -2.33 0.07
CA ALA A 75 3.56 -1.72 1.37
C ALA A 75 2.09 -1.41 1.67
N GLU A 76 1.71 -1.49 2.94
CA GLU A 76 0.33 -1.33 3.39
C GLU A 76 0.29 -0.82 4.83
N THR A 77 -0.68 0.04 5.13
CA THR A 77 -0.96 0.51 6.50
C THR A 77 -2.42 0.88 6.66
N THR A 78 -2.86 1.06 7.91
CA THR A 78 -4.21 1.54 8.24
C THR A 78 -4.13 2.75 9.14
N VAL A 79 -4.61 3.90 8.65
CA VAL A 79 -4.57 5.17 9.38
C VAL A 79 -5.98 5.66 9.75
N PRO A 80 -6.12 6.44 10.84
CA PRO A 80 -7.36 7.15 11.13
C PRO A 80 -7.70 8.14 10.01
N LEU A 81 -8.99 8.30 9.75
CA LEU A 81 -9.57 9.29 8.84
C LEU A 81 -10.10 10.45 9.70
N ASP A 82 -9.17 11.22 10.24
CA ASP A 82 -9.43 12.35 11.16
C ASP A 82 -9.72 13.67 10.42
N GLY A 83 -9.72 13.65 9.09
CA GLY A 83 -9.91 14.83 8.23
C GLY A 83 -8.60 15.57 7.91
N ASP A 84 -7.46 15.15 8.46
CA ASP A 84 -6.17 15.76 8.15
C ASP A 84 -5.53 15.12 6.92
N ILE A 85 -5.73 15.77 5.77
CA ILE A 85 -5.19 15.31 4.50
C ILE A 85 -3.66 15.41 4.43
N ALA A 86 -3.03 16.35 5.15
CA ALA A 86 -1.58 16.51 5.13
C ALA A 86 -0.91 15.33 5.85
N ARG A 87 -1.50 14.90 6.97
CA ARG A 87 -1.08 13.68 7.68
C ARG A 87 -1.25 12.44 6.81
N LEU A 88 -2.40 12.28 6.14
CA LEU A 88 -2.63 11.17 5.22
C LEU A 88 -1.60 11.18 4.08
N ALA A 89 -1.31 12.35 3.49
CA ALA A 89 -0.29 12.50 2.46
C ALA A 89 1.11 12.12 2.96
N ALA A 90 1.47 12.46 4.19
CA ALA A 90 2.73 12.05 4.79
C ALA A 90 2.84 10.52 4.92
N CYS A 91 1.77 9.85 5.36
CA CYS A 91 1.71 8.39 5.43
C CYS A 91 1.83 7.74 4.04
N CYS A 92 1.10 8.26 3.03
CA CYS A 92 1.22 7.77 1.65
C CYS A 92 2.64 7.94 1.10
N ARG A 93 3.29 9.10 1.34
CA ARG A 93 4.68 9.32 0.92
C ARG A 93 5.65 8.34 1.57
N GLY A 94 5.46 8.01 2.85
CA GLY A 94 6.23 6.97 3.53
C GLY A 94 6.12 5.61 2.85
N LEU A 95 4.89 5.14 2.60
CA LEU A 95 4.66 3.88 1.87
C LEU A 95 5.27 3.91 0.47
N LEU A 96 5.14 5.02 -0.26
CA LEU A 96 5.74 5.18 -1.59
C LEU A 96 7.26 5.10 -1.54
N ALA A 97 7.91 5.64 -0.52
CA ALA A 97 9.36 5.52 -0.32
C ALA A 97 9.77 4.07 -0.06
N GLU A 98 8.99 3.31 0.73
CA GLU A 98 9.22 1.87 0.92
C GLU A 98 9.15 1.10 -0.40
N THR A 99 8.18 1.42 -1.27
CA THR A 99 8.11 0.80 -2.61
C THR A 99 9.29 1.15 -3.51
N ALA A 100 9.93 2.31 -3.30
CA ALA A 100 11.10 2.76 -4.05
C ALA A 100 12.38 2.04 -3.61
N GLY A 101 12.56 1.83 -2.30
CA GLY A 101 13.73 1.18 -1.70
C GLY A 101 13.99 -0.23 -2.26
N ALA A 102 12.93 -0.96 -2.62
CA ALA A 102 13.06 -2.28 -3.26
C ALA A 102 13.67 -2.23 -4.69
N ARG A 103 13.89 -1.06 -5.30
CA ARG A 103 14.63 -0.88 -6.58
C ARG A 103 16.06 -0.38 -6.33
N ALA A 104 16.30 0.28 -5.20
CA ALA A 104 17.54 0.99 -4.88
C ALA A 104 18.55 0.17 -4.05
N ALA A 105 18.45 -1.17 -4.06
CA ALA A 105 19.37 -2.07 -3.34
C ALA A 105 20.85 -2.03 -3.84
N GLY A 106 21.25 -0.98 -4.56
CA GLY A 106 22.62 -0.68 -4.97
C GLY A 106 23.21 0.61 -4.37
N THR A 107 22.51 1.34 -3.50
CA THR A 107 23.04 2.57 -2.88
C THR A 107 22.59 2.70 -1.42
N PRO A 108 23.51 2.85 -0.46
CA PRO A 108 23.14 3.07 0.93
C PRO A 108 22.54 4.48 1.08
N GLN A 109 21.25 4.58 1.35
CA GLN A 109 20.63 5.82 1.83
C GLN A 109 20.48 5.80 3.36
N PRO A 110 20.65 6.95 4.03
CA PRO A 110 20.44 7.08 5.47
C PRO A 110 18.94 6.98 5.82
N SER A 111 18.62 6.06 6.73
CA SER A 111 17.25 5.83 7.23
C SER A 111 16.75 7.00 8.09
N PRO A 112 15.50 7.47 7.94
CA PRO A 112 14.87 8.39 8.89
C PRO A 112 14.52 7.70 10.22
N PRO A 113 14.37 8.45 11.33
CA PRO A 113 14.45 7.91 12.69
C PRO A 113 13.18 7.12 13.06
N THR A 114 13.28 5.80 13.09
CA THR A 114 12.29 4.94 13.76
C THR A 114 12.56 4.94 15.26
N ALA A 115 11.53 5.30 16.01
CA ALA A 115 11.52 5.28 17.47
C ALA A 115 11.96 3.92 18.02
N ALA A 116 12.98 3.99 18.89
CA ALA A 116 13.46 3.05 19.90
C ALA A 116 12.98 1.58 19.82
N ARG A 117 13.93 0.68 19.49
CA ARG A 117 13.90 -0.71 19.97
C ARG A 117 15.20 -0.98 20.75
N PRO A 118 15.14 -1.51 21.99
CA PRO A 118 16.31 -1.64 22.86
C PRO A 118 17.29 -2.72 22.38
N PRO A 119 18.60 -2.57 22.69
CA PRO A 119 19.66 -3.39 22.12
C PRO A 119 19.81 -4.74 22.83
N LYS A 120 19.99 -5.83 22.07
CA LYS A 120 20.43 -7.10 22.64
C LYS A 120 21.35 -7.87 21.69
N GLY A 121 22.65 -7.66 21.90
CA GLY A 121 23.70 -8.70 21.97
C GLY A 121 24.07 -9.51 20.72
N PRO A 122 25.37 -9.83 20.50
CA PRO A 122 25.88 -10.39 19.25
C PRO A 122 26.00 -11.92 19.23
N ARG A 123 26.32 -12.45 18.03
CA ARG A 123 26.75 -13.83 17.64
C ARG A 123 25.61 -14.75 17.20
N LYS A 124 25.71 -15.59 16.15
CA LYS A 124 26.83 -16.22 15.43
C LYS A 124 26.34 -16.70 14.05
N ALA A 125 27.27 -16.84 13.10
CA ALA A 125 27.04 -17.45 11.78
C ALA A 125 26.44 -18.87 11.87
N GLY A 126 25.51 -19.19 10.96
CA GLY A 126 24.89 -20.50 10.83
C GLY A 126 24.18 -20.63 9.48
N ARG A 127 24.45 -21.72 8.78
CA ARG A 127 24.26 -21.93 7.34
C ARG A 127 22.99 -22.76 7.07
N ARG A 128 22.38 -22.48 5.90
CA ARG A 128 21.55 -23.37 5.04
C ARG A 128 20.07 -23.68 5.40
N ARG A 129 19.29 -23.63 4.31
CA ARG A 129 18.08 -24.41 3.91
C ARG A 129 16.72 -23.95 4.46
N GLY A 130 15.79 -23.67 3.52
CA GLY A 130 14.38 -23.37 3.80
C GLY A 130 13.54 -23.24 2.53
N ALA A 131 13.66 -24.21 1.61
CA ALA A 131 12.75 -24.39 0.50
C ALA A 131 11.48 -25.08 1.01
N THR A 132 10.50 -24.32 1.53
CA THR A 132 9.23 -24.89 2.02
C THR A 132 8.04 -23.94 1.90
N VAL A 133 7.94 -23.14 0.83
CA VAL A 133 6.71 -22.37 0.53
C VAL A 133 6.19 -22.62 -0.90
N LEU A 134 6.76 -23.60 -1.61
CA LEU A 134 6.32 -23.97 -2.97
C LEU A 134 5.19 -25.01 -2.98
N VAL A 135 4.76 -25.54 -1.83
CA VAL A 135 3.84 -26.69 -1.76
C VAL A 135 2.36 -26.29 -1.69
N CYS A 136 2.02 -25.07 -1.25
CA CYS A 136 0.61 -24.65 -1.15
C CYS A 136 0.01 -24.12 -2.48
N ALA A 137 0.83 -23.76 -3.47
CA ALA A 137 0.34 -23.20 -4.73
C ALA A 137 -0.18 -24.27 -5.72
N ALA A 138 0.26 -25.53 -5.60
CA ALA A 138 -0.14 -26.59 -6.52
C ALA A 138 -1.53 -27.18 -6.20
N ALA A 139 -1.96 -27.18 -4.93
CA ALA A 139 -3.24 -27.76 -4.53
C ALA A 139 -4.46 -26.94 -4.99
N VAL A 140 -4.33 -25.61 -5.08
CA VAL A 140 -5.43 -24.72 -5.50
C VAL A 140 -5.69 -24.82 -7.01
N VAL A 141 -4.63 -25.01 -7.81
CA VAL A 141 -4.76 -25.08 -9.28
C VAL A 141 -5.42 -26.39 -9.72
N VAL A 142 -5.12 -27.52 -9.07
CA VAL A 142 -5.74 -28.83 -9.40
C VAL A 142 -7.23 -28.86 -9.03
N GLY A 143 -7.61 -28.28 -7.88
CA GLY A 143 -9.02 -28.19 -7.47
C GLY A 143 -9.86 -27.33 -8.42
N LEU A 144 -9.28 -26.24 -8.97
CA LEU A 144 -9.98 -25.36 -9.89
C LEU A 144 -10.27 -26.04 -11.25
N ILE A 145 -9.36 -26.90 -11.73
CA ILE A 145 -9.50 -27.58 -13.02
C ILE A 145 -10.51 -28.74 -12.95
N ALA A 146 -10.55 -29.47 -11.83
CA ALA A 146 -11.52 -30.55 -11.64
C ALA A 146 -12.97 -30.03 -11.55
N ALA A 147 -13.18 -28.87 -10.90
CA ALA A 147 -14.51 -28.25 -10.80
C ALA A 147 -15.05 -27.77 -12.15
N SER A 148 -14.16 -27.36 -13.08
CA SER A 148 -14.56 -26.92 -14.42
C SER A 148 -14.91 -28.04 -15.40
N MET A 149 -14.65 -29.31 -15.08
CA MET A 149 -15.02 -30.44 -15.95
C MET A 149 -16.34 -31.12 -15.55
N PHE A 150 -16.91 -30.76 -14.40
CA PHE A 150 -18.14 -31.36 -13.85
C PHE A 150 -19.29 -30.34 -13.66
N GLY A 151 -19.20 -29.17 -14.31
CA GLY A 151 -20.25 -28.15 -14.35
C GLY A 151 -20.85 -27.98 -15.73
#